data_AF-W1XSN9-F1
#
_entry.id   AF-W1XSN9-F1
#
_cell.length_a   1.000
_cell.length_b   1.000
_cell.length_c   1.000
_cell.angle_alpha   90.00
_cell.angle_beta   90.00
_cell.angle_gamma   90.00
#
_symmetry.space_group_name_H-M   'P 1'
#
loop_
_entity.id
_entity.type
_entity.pdbx_description
1 polymer ?
#
loop_
_entity_poly.entity_id
_entity_poly.type
_entity_poly.pdbx_seq_one_letter_code
_entity_poly.pdbx_strand_id
1 'polypeptide(L)'
;FGPTSVSRFSAANIWYGHGTDNPWDEAVQLVLPSLYLPLDIPEDMRTARLTSSEKHRIVERVIRRVNERIPVAYLTNKAWFCGHEFYVDERVLVPRSP
;
A
#
# COMPACT_ATOMS: atom_id res chain seq x y z
N PHE A 1 -6.40 3.43 11.52
CA PHE A 1 -6.54 2.47 10.39
C PHE A 1 -5.45 1.41 10.32
N GLY A 2 -4.36 1.51 11.10
CA GLY A 2 -3.21 0.61 11.01
C GLY A 2 -3.40 -0.87 11.40
N PRO A 3 -4.22 -1.30 12.37
CA PRO A 3 -4.06 -2.65 12.91
C PRO A 3 -4.55 -3.77 11.97
N THR A 4 -5.56 -3.54 11.13
CA THR A 4 -6.19 -4.63 10.34
C THR A 4 -5.44 -5.00 9.06
N SER A 5 -4.95 -4.02 8.30
CA SER A 5 -4.14 -4.26 7.10
C SER A 5 -2.78 -4.85 7.47
N VAL A 6 -2.14 -4.31 8.51
CA VAL A 6 -0.85 -4.79 9.03
C VAL A 6 -0.97 -6.22 9.55
N SER A 7 -2.05 -6.54 10.29
CA SER A 7 -2.28 -7.91 10.76
C SER A 7 -2.50 -8.89 9.60
N ARG A 8 -3.23 -8.49 8.56
CA ARG A 8 -3.48 -9.32 7.36
C ARG A 8 -2.18 -9.59 6.58
N PHE A 9 -1.32 -8.60 6.40
CA PHE A 9 -0.04 -8.77 5.71
C PHE A 9 0.94 -9.62 6.53
N SER A 10 1.04 -9.34 7.83
CA SER A 10 1.85 -10.15 8.76
C SER A 10 1.43 -11.63 8.75
N ALA A 11 0.13 -11.91 8.73
CA ALA A 11 -0.39 -13.28 8.69
C ALA A 11 -0.24 -13.99 7.32
N ALA A 12 -0.05 -13.26 6.23
CA ALA A 12 -0.09 -13.81 4.87
C ALA A 12 1.25 -14.37 4.35
N ASN A 13 2.34 -14.23 5.11
CA ASN A 13 3.70 -14.65 4.73
C ASN A 13 4.04 -14.26 3.27
N ILE A 14 3.75 -13.00 2.94
CA ILE A 14 4.02 -12.39 1.63
C ILE A 14 5.43 -11.79 1.60
N TRP A 15 6.09 -11.86 0.44
CA TRP A 15 7.40 -11.22 0.26
C TRP A 15 7.20 -9.72 0.04
N TYR A 16 7.90 -8.91 0.83
CA TYR A 16 7.88 -7.44 0.79
C TYR A 16 9.03 -7.00 -0.13
N GLY A 17 8.71 -6.41 -1.28
CA GLY A 17 9.73 -5.96 -2.23
C GLY A 17 10.56 -4.80 -1.67
N HIS A 18 11.88 -4.99 -1.65
CA HIS A 18 12.94 -4.11 -1.11
C HIS A 18 12.70 -2.59 -1.22
N GLY A 19 12.51 -1.97 -0.06
CA GLY A 19 12.30 -0.53 0.17
C GLY A 19 11.31 -0.25 1.30
N THR A 20 10.49 -1.24 1.65
CA THR A 20 9.55 -1.24 2.78
C THR A 20 9.70 -2.55 3.56
N ASP A 21 10.68 -2.61 4.47
CA ASP A 21 11.02 -3.81 5.26
C ASP A 21 10.08 -4.04 6.46
N ASN A 22 8.83 -3.55 6.37
CA ASN A 22 7.82 -3.79 7.39
C ASN A 22 6.43 -3.84 6.75
N PRO A 23 5.58 -4.84 7.10
CA PRO A 23 4.16 -4.88 6.74
C PRO A 23 3.43 -3.54 6.97
N TRP A 24 3.90 -2.72 7.91
CA TRP A 24 3.44 -1.35 8.12
C TRP A 24 3.60 -0.45 6.90
N ASP A 25 4.78 -0.37 6.32
CA ASP A 25 5.05 0.57 5.22
C ASP A 25 4.30 0.15 3.95
N GLU A 26 4.22 -1.16 3.69
CA GLU A 26 3.41 -1.69 2.59
C GLU A 26 1.91 -1.38 2.80
N ALA A 27 1.41 -1.51 4.05
CA ALA A 27 0.05 -1.11 4.38
C ALA A 27 -0.20 0.39 4.19
N VAL A 28 0.77 1.25 4.53
CA VAL A 28 0.68 2.71 4.31
C VAL A 28 0.67 3.03 2.82
N GLN A 29 1.58 2.44 2.03
CA GLN A 29 1.65 2.60 0.58
C GLN A 29 0.45 2.03 -0.17
N LEU A 30 -0.28 1.08 0.43
CA LEU A 30 -1.54 0.61 -0.12
C LEU A 30 -2.70 1.53 0.29
N VAL A 31 -2.84 1.82 1.58
CA VAL A 31 -4.02 2.51 2.13
C VAL A 31 -4.09 3.96 1.69
N LEU A 32 -3.04 4.77 1.89
CA LEU A 32 -3.11 6.21 1.62
C LEU A 32 -3.34 6.49 0.12
N PRO A 33 -2.60 5.86 -0.81
CA PRO A 33 -2.85 6.08 -2.23
C PRO A 33 -4.19 5.52 -2.71
N SER A 34 -4.76 4.51 -2.05
CA SER A 34 -6.12 4.04 -2.33
C SER A 34 -7.20 5.05 -1.97
N LEU A 35 -6.88 5.97 -1.07
CA LEU A 35 -7.75 7.06 -0.63
C LEU A 35 -7.39 8.39 -1.31
N TYR A 36 -6.48 8.36 -2.29
CA TYR A 36 -5.95 9.56 -2.94
C TYR A 36 -5.28 10.54 -1.96
N LEU A 37 -4.72 10.01 -0.87
CA LEU A 37 -3.98 10.78 0.13
C LEU A 37 -2.47 10.71 -0.13
N PRO A 38 -1.71 11.79 0.17
CA PRO A 38 -0.25 11.76 0.14
C PRO A 38 0.29 10.84 1.25
N LEU A 39 1.54 10.38 1.13
CA LEU A 39 2.16 9.56 2.18
C LEU A 39 2.50 10.36 3.45
N ASP A 40 2.61 11.69 3.34
CA ASP A 40 2.95 12.61 4.43
C ASP A 40 1.71 13.23 5.11
N ILE A 41 0.61 12.49 5.24
CA ILE A 41 -0.58 13.05 5.90
C ILE A 41 -0.27 13.53 7.33
N PRO A 42 -0.86 14.67 7.74
CA PRO A 42 -0.87 15.14 9.12
C PRO A 42 -1.28 14.06 10.11
N GLU A 43 -0.72 14.09 11.32
CA GLU A 43 -0.93 13.04 12.32
C GLU A 43 -2.39 12.95 12.80
N ASP A 44 -3.07 14.08 12.89
CA ASP A 44 -4.50 14.20 13.19
C ASP A 44 -5.38 13.47 12.15
N MET A 45 -5.02 13.56 10.87
CA MET A 45 -5.70 12.83 9.79
C MET A 45 -5.56 11.31 9.90
N ARG A 46 -4.54 10.77 10.60
CA ARG A 46 -4.35 9.31 10.76
C ARG A 46 -5.47 8.65 11.57
N THR A 47 -6.23 9.44 12.31
CA THR A 47 -7.39 8.99 13.11
C THR A 47 -8.74 9.20 12.42
N ALA A 48 -8.77 9.88 11.27
CA ALA A 48 -9.98 10.24 10.56
C ALA A 48 -10.80 9.03 10.09
N ARG A 49 -12.11 9.01 10.37
CA ARG A 49 -12.96 7.85 10.06
C ARG A 49 -13.18 7.68 8.55
N LEU A 50 -12.79 6.52 8.02
CA LEU A 50 -13.14 6.13 6.65
C LEU A 50 -14.63 5.83 6.51
N THR A 51 -15.18 6.29 5.40
CA THR A 51 -16.49 5.91 4.86
C THR A 51 -16.54 4.42 4.53
N SER A 52 -17.75 3.88 4.39
CA SER A 52 -17.93 2.49 3.98
C SER A 52 -17.31 2.19 2.61
N SER A 53 -17.38 3.14 1.67
CA SER A 53 -16.83 2.98 0.31
C SER A 53 -15.31 2.88 0.29
N GLU A 54 -14.64 3.71 1.10
CA GLU A 54 -13.19 3.71 1.28
C GLU A 54 -12.70 2.42 1.92
N LYS A 55 -13.42 1.93 2.94
CA LYS A 55 -13.12 0.63 3.57
C LYS A 55 -13.22 -0.52 2.56
N HIS A 56 -14.28 -0.57 1.76
CA HIS A 56 -14.45 -1.63 0.75
C HIS A 56 -13.29 -1.62 -0.26
N ARG A 57 -12.91 -0.44 -0.76
CA ARG A 57 -11.79 -0.28 -1.69
C ARG A 57 -10.46 -0.79 -1.11
N ILE A 58 -10.17 -0.46 0.15
CA ILE A 58 -8.97 -0.95 0.84
C ILE A 58 -9.02 -2.47 1.00
N VAL A 59 -10.14 -3.01 1.44
CA VAL A 59 -10.32 -4.45 1.66
C VAL A 59 -10.11 -5.23 0.36
N GLU A 60 -10.70 -4.76 -0.74
CA GLU A 60 -10.54 -5.36 -2.07
C GLU A 60 -9.05 -5.40 -2.47
N ARG A 61 -8.34 -4.28 -2.35
CA ARG A 61 -6.91 -4.20 -2.68
C ARG A 61 -6.05 -5.10 -1.78
N VAL A 62 -6.35 -5.19 -0.49
CA VAL A 62 -5.67 -6.12 0.43
C VAL A 62 -5.88 -7.57 0.01
N ILE A 63 -7.12 -7.95 -0.35
CA ILE A 63 -7.44 -9.29 -0.82
C ILE A 63 -6.63 -9.63 -2.08
N ARG A 64 -6.60 -8.72 -3.06
CA ARG A 64 -5.81 -8.90 -4.29
C ARG A 64 -4.32 -9.01 -3.99
N ARG A 65 -3.76 -8.13 -3.16
CA ARG A 65 -2.34 -8.18 -2.77
C ARG A 65 -1.92 -9.53 -2.17
N VAL A 66 -2.78 -10.09 -1.31
CA VAL A 66 -2.50 -11.34 -0.60
C VAL A 66 -2.69 -12.56 -1.51
N ASN A 67 -3.81 -12.62 -2.22
CA ASN A 67 -4.19 -13.79 -3.02
C ASN A 67 -3.45 -13.84 -4.36
N GLU A 68 -3.40 -12.72 -5.07
CA GLU A 68 -2.79 -12.63 -6.41
C GLU A 68 -1.29 -12.34 -6.33
N ARG A 69 -0.76 -12.02 -5.14
CA ARG A 69 0.65 -11.67 -4.91
C ARG A 69 1.16 -10.49 -5.76
N ILE A 70 0.24 -9.63 -6.24
CA ILE A 70 0.55 -8.45 -7.04
C ILE A 70 1.20 -7.37 -6.15
N PRO A 71 2.34 -6.79 -6.54
CA PRO A 71 2.94 -5.66 -5.82
C PRO A 71 1.97 -4.50 -5.59
N VAL A 72 2.04 -3.88 -4.41
CA VAL A 72 1.20 -2.71 -4.06
C VAL A 72 1.29 -1.60 -5.11
N ALA A 73 2.49 -1.38 -5.65
CA ALA A 73 2.73 -0.36 -6.65
C ALA A 73 1.87 -0.53 -7.92
N TYR A 74 1.57 -1.77 -8.33
CA TYR A 74 0.67 -2.03 -9.47
C TYR A 74 -0.80 -1.89 -9.10
N LEU A 75 -1.18 -2.16 -7.83
CA LEU A 75 -2.54 -1.95 -7.34
C LEU A 75 -2.89 -0.47 -7.18
N THR A 76 -1.89 0.39 -6.94
CA THR A 76 -2.05 1.83 -6.76
C THR A 76 -1.60 2.65 -7.98
N ASN A 77 -0.96 2.00 -8.96
CA ASN A 77 -0.24 2.61 -10.07
C ASN A 77 0.80 3.66 -9.65
N LYS A 78 1.38 3.51 -8.46
CA LYS A 78 2.29 4.48 -7.85
C LYS A 78 3.49 3.78 -7.25
N ALA A 79 4.68 4.27 -7.57
CA ALA A 79 5.92 3.89 -6.91
C ALA A 79 6.67 5.15 -6.47
N TRP A 80 7.40 5.06 -5.35
CA TRP A 80 8.27 6.13 -4.88
C TRP A 80 9.72 5.73 -5.06
N PHE A 81 10.50 6.60 -5.68
CA PHE A 81 11.94 6.42 -5.86
C PHE A 81 12.66 7.75 -5.67
N CYS A 82 13.69 7.78 -4.82
CA CYS A 82 14.44 9.00 -4.49
C CYS A 82 13.54 10.19 -4.09
N GLY A 83 12.44 9.94 -3.38
CA GLY A 83 11.49 10.99 -2.94
C GLY A 83 10.50 11.46 -4.00
N HIS A 84 10.53 10.89 -5.21
CA HIS A 84 9.61 11.24 -6.30
C HIS A 84 8.59 10.14 -6.54
N GLU A 85 7.33 10.54 -6.80
CA GLU A 85 6.26 9.63 -7.21
C GLU A 85 6.33 9.38 -8.72
N PHE A 86 6.22 8.12 -9.12
CA PHE A 86 6.17 7.67 -10.51
C PHE A 86 4.92 6.85 -10.77
N TYR A 87 4.33 7.04 -11.95
CA TYR A 87 3.31 6.14 -12.45
C TYR A 87 3.95 4.80 -12.84
N VAL A 88 3.37 3.70 -12.36
CA VAL A 88 3.83 2.34 -12.70
C VAL A 88 2.65 1.45 -13.04
N ASP A 89 2.88 0.51 -13.95
CA ASP A 89 1.95 -0.55 -14.31
C ASP A 89 2.74 -1.85 -14.56
N GLU A 90 2.03 -2.92 -14.94
CA GLU A 90 2.61 -4.25 -15.17
C GLU A 90 3.66 -4.29 -16.29
N ARG A 91 3.82 -3.21 -17.07
CA ARG A 91 4.79 -3.10 -18.17
C ARG A 91 6.16 -2.63 -17.69
N VAL A 92 6.25 -2.13 -16.46
CA VAL A 92 7.50 -1.61 -15.88
C VAL A 92 7.92 -2.52 -14.74
N LEU A 93 9.17 -2.97 -14.76
CA LEU A 93 9.75 -3.62 -13.58
C LEU A 93 9.86 -2.56 -12.48
N VAL A 94 9.11 -2.72 -11.39
CA VAL A 94 9.32 -1.90 -10.18
C VAL A 94 10.78 -2.11 -9.75
N PRO A 95 11.61 -1.04 -9.72
CA PRO A 95 13.01 -1.17 -9.39
C PRO A 95 13.13 -1.78 -7.99
N ARG A 96 13.84 -2.90 -7.91
CA ARG A 96 14.23 -3.51 -6.63
C ARG A 96 15.35 -2.65 -6.06
N SER A 97 15.22 -2.19 -4.83
CA SER A 97 16.39 -1.65 -4.10
C SER A 97 17.41 -2.79 -3.94
N PRO A 98 18.72 -2.55 -4.12
CA PRO A 98 19.76 -3.56 -4.05
C PRO A 98 19.84 -4.27 -2.69
#